data_AF-A0A924BR52-F1
#
_entry.id   AF-A0A924BR52-F1
#
_cell.length_a   1.000
_cell.length_b   1.000
_cell.length_c   1.000
_cell.angle_alpha   90.00
_cell.angle_beta   90.00
_cell.angle_gamma   90.00
#
_symmetry.space_group_name_H-M   'P 1'
#
loop_
_entity.id
_entity.type
_entity.pdbx_description
1 polymer ?
#
loop_
_entity_poly.entity_id
_entity_poly.type
_entity_poly.pdbx_seq_one_letter_code
_entity_poly.pdbx_strand_id
1 'polypeptide(L)'
;MRFVPASTLDQSPDEEIELDADALDEIPYEGTAFDLGEAFAQSLALAIDPFATGPDADRVRRDFKLDAPEPSGPFAALAALKRDTPQEDA
;
A
#
# COMPACT_ATOMS: atom_id res chain seq x y z
N MET A 1 6.45 9.34 13.96
CA MET A 1 5.57 10.50 14.23
C MET A 1 5.96 11.31 15.46
N ARG A 2 6.03 12.64 15.31
CA ARG A 2 6.31 13.65 16.34
C ARG A 2 5.41 14.88 16.13
N PHE A 3 4.84 15.42 17.22
CA PHE A 3 4.09 16.68 17.18
C PHE A 3 5.04 17.85 17.46
N VAL A 4 5.05 18.85 16.60
CA VAL A 4 5.94 20.02 16.69
C VAL A 4 5.14 21.32 16.65
N PRO A 5 5.53 22.38 17.37
CA PRO A 5 4.86 23.67 17.25
C PRO A 5 4.94 24.18 15.81
N ALA A 6 3.85 24.69 15.25
CA ALA A 6 3.85 25.20 13.86
C ALA A 6 4.93 26.29 13.62
N SER A 7 5.32 27.03 14.66
CA SER A 7 6.37 28.04 14.57
C SER A 7 7.78 27.49 14.38
N THR A 8 7.99 26.18 14.47
CA THR A 8 9.29 25.55 14.17
C THR A 8 9.46 25.22 12.69
N LEU A 9 8.38 25.30 11.91
CA LEU A 9 8.41 25.06 10.47
C LEU A 9 8.71 26.37 9.74
N ASP A 10 9.82 26.41 9.01
CA ASP A 10 10.19 27.56 8.18
C ASP A 10 9.44 27.44 6.84
N GLN A 11 8.19 27.89 6.83
CA GLN A 11 7.30 27.81 5.66
C GLN A 11 7.01 29.22 5.14
N SER A 12 7.93 29.77 4.35
CA SER A 12 7.63 30.95 3.56
C SER A 12 7.05 30.54 2.19
N PRO A 13 6.04 31.24 1.63
CA PRO A 13 5.29 30.77 0.46
C PRO A 13 6.12 30.53 -0.82
N ASP A 14 7.30 31.16 -0.92
CA ASP A 14 8.17 31.13 -2.10
C ASP A 14 9.48 30.36 -1.85
N GLU A 15 9.60 29.67 -0.71
CA GLU A 15 10.80 28.95 -0.32
C GLU A 15 10.71 27.46 -0.61
N GLU A 16 11.79 26.90 -1.15
CA GLU A 16 11.90 25.47 -1.40
C GLU A 16 12.12 24.74 -0.08
N ILE A 17 11.23 23.79 0.21
CA ILE A 17 11.30 22.96 1.41
C ILE A 17 11.99 21.64 1.03
N GLU A 18 13.15 21.37 1.63
CA GLU A 18 13.79 20.05 1.52
C GLU A 18 12.99 19.01 2.33
N LEU A 19 12.47 17.99 1.66
CA LEU A 19 11.72 16.90 2.28
C LEU A 19 12.65 15.73 2.60
N ASP A 20 12.95 15.53 3.88
CA ASP A 20 13.59 14.31 4.38
C ASP A 20 12.55 13.31 4.91
N ALA A 21 12.96 12.04 5.07
CA ALA A 21 12.05 10.98 5.51
C ALA A 21 11.56 11.17 6.95
N ASP A 22 12.37 11.78 7.82
CA ASP A 22 12.04 11.99 9.22
C ASP A 22 11.10 13.20 9.40
N ALA A 23 11.09 14.15 8.45
CA ALA A 23 10.21 15.31 8.40
C ALA A 23 8.77 14.92 8.05
N LEU A 24 8.57 13.83 7.29
CA LEU A 24 7.23 13.30 6.98
C LEU A 24 6.48 12.79 8.22
N ASP A 25 7.21 12.56 9.31
CA ASP A 25 6.67 12.16 10.60
C ASP A 25 6.32 13.37 11.50
N GLU A 26 6.55 14.60 11.06
CA GLU A 26 6.18 15.82 11.79
C GLU A 26 4.73 16.22 11.55
N ILE A 27 3.98 16.40 12.63
CA ILE A 27 2.65 17.01 12.60
C ILE A 27 2.71 18.37 13.32
N PRO A 28 2.54 19.49 12.60
CA PRO A 28 2.43 20.79 13.23
C PRO A 28 1.17 20.92 14.09
N TYR A 29 1.29 21.61 15.21
CA TYR A 29 0.14 22.03 16.02
C TYR A 29 0.24 23.50 16.43
N GLU A 30 -0.92 24.09 16.73
CA GLU A 30 -1.04 25.46 17.22
C GLU A 30 -1.56 25.50 18.66
N GLY A 31 -1.08 26.47 19.44
CA GLY A 31 -1.48 26.62 20.83
C GLY A 31 -0.99 25.48 21.72
N THR A 32 -1.90 24.88 22.51
CA THR A 32 -1.56 23.89 23.54
C THR A 32 -2.28 22.55 23.36
N ALA A 33 -3.02 22.36 22.27
CA ALA A 33 -3.78 21.16 21.99
C ALA A 33 -3.59 20.73 20.53
N PHE A 34 -3.70 19.42 20.28
CA PHE A 34 -3.62 18.82 18.94
C PHE A 34 -4.54 17.59 18.87
N ASP A 35 -4.94 17.20 17.66
CA ASP A 35 -5.81 16.04 17.44
C ASP A 35 -5.00 14.74 17.33
N LEU A 36 -4.90 14.03 18.45
CA LEU A 36 -4.27 12.71 18.50
C LEU A 36 -5.11 11.63 17.80
N GLY A 37 -6.43 11.75 17.81
CA GLY A 37 -7.33 10.76 17.24
C GLY A 37 -7.20 10.68 15.73
N GLU A 38 -7.14 11.82 15.06
CA GLU A 38 -6.89 11.92 13.63
C GLU A 38 -5.50 11.37 13.26
N ALA A 39 -4.45 11.83 13.93
CA ALA A 39 -3.08 11.36 13.66
C ALA A 39 -2.94 9.83 13.82
N PHE A 40 -3.57 9.28 14.86
CA PHE A 40 -3.59 7.84 15.08
C PHE A 40 -4.40 7.10 14.00
N ALA A 41 -5.57 7.61 13.63
CA ALA A 41 -6.41 6.98 12.61
C ALA A 41 -5.73 6.94 11.24
N GLN A 42 -5.08 8.03 10.82
CA GLN A 42 -4.35 8.08 9.56
C GLN A 42 -3.12 7.15 9.58
N SER A 43 -2.38 7.14 10.68
CA SER A 43 -1.24 6.21 10.86
C SER A 43 -1.67 4.75 10.80
N LEU A 44 -2.77 4.41 11.48
CA LEU A 44 -3.34 3.07 11.45
C LEU A 44 -3.82 2.70 10.04
N ALA A 45 -4.48 3.62 9.34
CA ALA A 45 -4.95 3.39 7.97
C ALA A 45 -3.80 3.05 7.01
N LEU A 46 -2.63 3.69 7.17
CA LEU A 46 -1.42 3.38 6.41
C LEU A 46 -0.77 2.04 6.81
N ALA A 47 -0.86 1.67 8.09
CA ALA A 47 -0.28 0.43 8.60
C ALA A 47 -1.11 -0.83 8.27
N ILE A 48 -2.39 -0.67 7.93
CA ILE A 48 -3.26 -1.78 7.54
C ILE A 48 -2.90 -2.26 6.13
N ASP A 49 -2.71 -3.57 5.98
CA ASP A 49 -2.65 -4.20 4.66
C ASP A 49 -4.05 -4.17 4.01
N PRO A 50 -4.25 -3.40 2.92
CA PRO A 50 -5.55 -3.32 2.26
C PRO A 50 -5.96 -4.64 1.58
N PHE A 51 -5.03 -5.57 1.39
CA PHE A 51 -5.24 -6.86 0.74
C PHE A 51 -4.95 -8.04 1.68
N ALA A 52 -5.13 -7.83 2.98
CA ALA A 52 -4.96 -8.87 4.00
C ALA A 52 -5.73 -10.14 3.61
N THR A 53 -4.98 -11.24 3.49
CA THR A 53 -5.51 -12.51 2.98
C THR A 53 -5.71 -13.50 4.13
N GLY A 54 -6.89 -14.11 4.21
CA GLY A 54 -7.20 -15.10 5.24
C GLY A 54 -6.44 -16.43 5.06
N PRO A 55 -6.32 -17.25 6.12
CA PRO A 55 -5.52 -18.50 6.09
C PRO A 55 -6.02 -19.54 5.06
N ASP A 56 -7.31 -19.47 4.70
CA ASP A 56 -7.96 -20.35 3.74
C ASP A 56 -8.07 -19.76 2.33
N ALA A 57 -7.55 -18.55 2.09
CA ALA A 57 -7.88 -17.81 0.88
C ALA A 57 -7.52 -18.54 -0.41
N ASP A 58 -6.41 -19.28 -0.44
CA ASP A 58 -6.02 -20.04 -1.63
C ASP A 58 -6.92 -21.25 -1.88
N ARG A 59 -7.41 -21.89 -0.81
CA ARG A 59 -8.41 -22.96 -0.92
C ARG A 59 -9.72 -22.41 -1.47
N VAL A 60 -10.19 -21.29 -0.91
CA VAL A 60 -11.43 -20.63 -1.36
C VAL A 60 -11.30 -20.16 -2.80
N ARG A 61 -10.17 -19.57 -3.20
CA ARG A 61 -9.93 -19.17 -4.59
C ARG A 61 -10.11 -20.36 -5.53
N ARG A 62 -9.46 -21.50 -5.25
CA ARG A 62 -9.59 -22.75 -6.03
C ARG A 62 -11.02 -23.28 -6.07
N ASP A 63 -11.67 -23.39 -4.91
CA ASP A 63 -13.03 -23.94 -4.80
C ASP A 63 -14.04 -23.15 -5.64
N PHE A 64 -13.83 -21.83 -5.76
CA PHE A 64 -14.66 -20.91 -6.55
C PHE A 64 -14.07 -20.55 -7.91
N LYS A 65 -12.95 -21.16 -8.31
CA LYS A 65 -12.24 -20.93 -9.58
C LYS A 65 -11.87 -19.44 -9.82
N LEU A 66 -11.39 -18.76 -8.79
CA LEU A 66 -11.01 -17.33 -8.82
C LEU A 66 -9.53 -17.09 -9.11
N ASP A 67 -8.74 -18.16 -9.13
CA ASP A 67 -7.27 -18.20 -9.23
C ASP A 67 -6.74 -18.19 -10.67
N ALA A 68 -7.63 -18.33 -11.66
CA ALA A 68 -7.27 -18.19 -13.06
C ALA A 68 -8.39 -17.49 -13.84
N PRO A 69 -8.16 -16.27 -14.38
CA PRO A 69 -9.04 -15.77 -15.43
C PRO A 69 -8.91 -16.70 -16.64
N GLU A 70 -10.04 -17.18 -17.17
CA GLU A 70 -10.07 -17.90 -18.44
C GLU A 70 -9.32 -17.06 -19.49
N PRO A 71 -8.39 -17.66 -20.26
CA PRO A 71 -7.68 -16.94 -21.31
C PRO A 71 -8.71 -16.29 -22.22
N SER A 72 -8.80 -14.97 -22.15
CA SER A 72 -9.82 -14.17 -22.83
C SER A 72 -9.12 -13.10 -23.67
N GLY A 73 -9.74 -12.75 -24.80
CA GLY A 73 -9.18 -11.82 -25.77
C GLY A 73 -8.58 -12.48 -27.03
N PRO A 74 -8.05 -11.68 -27.96
CA PRO A 74 -7.70 -12.11 -29.32
C PRO A 74 -6.59 -13.17 -29.39
N PHE A 75 -5.83 -13.34 -28.31
CA PHE A 75 -4.73 -14.30 -28.22
C PHE A 75 -5.07 -15.55 -27.40
N ALA A 76 -6.31 -15.70 -26.90
CA ALA A 76 -6.73 -16.86 -26.12
C ALA A 76 -6.48 -18.20 -26.84
N ALA A 77 -6.66 -18.22 -28.17
CA ALA A 77 -6.43 -19.40 -29.00
C ALA A 77 -4.95 -19.87 -29.03
N LEU A 78 -4.00 -19.00 -28.68
CA LEU A 78 -2.58 -19.35 -28.64
C LEU A 78 -2.20 -20.23 -27.46
N ALA A 79 -3.05 -20.33 -26.43
CA ALA A 79 -2.81 -21.21 -25.29
C ALA A 79 -2.66 -22.68 -25.72
N ALA A 80 -3.35 -23.09 -26.79
CA ALA A 80 -3.28 -24.44 -27.35
C ALA A 80 -1.92 -24.78 -28.00
N LEU A 81 -1.03 -23.80 -28.20
CA LEU A 81 0.29 -23.98 -28.82
C LEU A 81 1.44 -24.01 -27.80
N LYS A 82 1.14 -24.01 -26.49
CA LYS A 82 2.17 -24.09 -25.45
C LYS A 82 2.85 -25.47 -25.51
N ARG A 83 4.18 -25.50 -25.72
CA ARG A 83 4.97 -26.74 -25.69
C ARG A 83 5.21 -27.14 -24.23
N ASP A 84 5.19 -28.43 -23.94
CA ASP A 84 5.62 -28.96 -22.65
C ASP A 84 7.13 -28.72 -22.49
N THR A 85 7.51 -27.74 -21.68
CA THR A 85 8.88 -27.65 -21.19
C THR A 85 9.04 -28.76 -20.13
N PRO A 86 10.04 -29.65 -20.25
CA PRO A 86 10.30 -30.63 -19.19
C PRO A 86 10.48 -29.92 -17.86
N GLN A 87 9.76 -30.36 -16.84
CA GLN A 87 9.93 -29.90 -15.48
C GLN A 87 11.23 -30.52 -14.95
N GLU A 88 12.28 -29.70 -14.81
CA GLU A 88 13.51 -30.11 -14.13
C GLU A 88 13.21 -30.22 -12.63
N ASP A 89 13.11 -31.46 -12.15
CA ASP A 89 13.23 -31.78 -10.73
C ASP A 89 14.70 -31.57 -10.30
N ALA A 90 14.99 -30.46 -9.60
CA ALA A 90 16.16 -30.28 -8.73
C ALA A 90 15.98 -29.08 -7.77
#